data_AF-A0A9E5YG60-F1
#
_entry.id   AF-A0A9E5YG60-F1
#
_cell.length_a   1.000
_cell.length_b   1.000
_cell.length_c   1.000
_cell.angle_alpha   90.00
_cell.angle_beta   90.00
_cell.angle_gamma   90.00
#
_symmetry.space_group_name_H-M   'P 1'
#
loop_
_entity.id
_entity.type
_entity.pdbx_description
1 polymer ?
#
loop_
_entity_poly.entity_id
_entity_poly.type
_entity_poly.pdbx_seq_one_letter_code
_entity_poly.pdbx_strand_id
1 'polypeptide(L)'
;MNNDTVATAGWLGKMVALAESDKRIGLVNPKSESPGSLSLEEYSCVLSRNKGEFLETNQCMGFCMLIKREVLERIGYLDEIYGIGGFDDTDYSKRANAAGYKCVCAKDAYVYHEWHTSFKKTGNREMLVRRNEKIFFDKWGKYLRVGYPISYKKDTFYIDINTSLALAREWNWVHAWLNMSAPLKSELRSLKLAEHQSLRLLNLPGNTTLFYFGVLSKLIGRRLKGKKVFDVILVSDKALFRFLSTFKRLFSIPLVYIDKNKFHYCKEGENDKDIWRERARGIAEFVKKGKAT
;
A
#
# COMPACT_ATOMS: atom_id res chain seq x y z
N MET A 1 11.95 -20.23 -1.65
CA MET A 1 12.62 -19.54 -2.78
C MET A 1 12.43 -20.41 -4.00
N ASN A 2 12.10 -19.82 -5.15
CA ASN A 2 11.89 -20.56 -6.38
C ASN A 2 13.22 -20.99 -7.01
N ASN A 3 13.16 -22.02 -7.84
CA ASN A 3 14.30 -22.57 -8.57
C ASN A 3 14.73 -21.71 -9.79
N ASP A 4 14.01 -20.64 -10.12
CA ASP A 4 14.29 -19.70 -11.20
C ASP A 4 14.83 -18.35 -10.68
N THR A 5 15.58 -18.40 -9.58
CA THR A 5 16.14 -17.22 -8.93
C THR A 5 17.67 -17.29 -8.82
N VAL A 6 18.31 -16.13 -8.96
CA VAL A 6 19.75 -15.96 -8.80
C VAL A 6 19.98 -14.93 -7.70
N ALA A 7 20.56 -15.37 -6.58
CA ALA A 7 20.76 -14.54 -5.41
C ALA A 7 22.16 -13.91 -5.41
N THR A 8 22.25 -12.63 -5.03
CA THR A 8 23.53 -11.90 -5.01
C THR A 8 24.23 -11.98 -3.66
N ALA A 9 25.50 -11.58 -3.60
CA ALA A 9 26.27 -11.65 -2.36
C ALA A 9 25.58 -10.95 -1.16
N GLY A 10 25.49 -11.66 -0.04
CA GLY A 10 24.95 -11.15 1.23
C GLY A 10 23.43 -10.94 1.31
N TRP A 11 22.67 -11.30 0.26
CA TRP A 11 21.23 -11.07 0.17
C TRP A 11 20.45 -11.52 1.42
N LEU A 12 20.70 -12.75 1.91
CA LEU A 12 19.97 -13.33 3.03
C LEU A 12 20.30 -12.63 4.34
N GLY A 13 21.59 -12.35 4.58
CA GLY A 13 22.04 -11.64 5.78
C GLY A 13 21.41 -10.26 5.91
N LYS A 14 21.28 -9.54 4.79
CA LYS A 14 20.57 -8.25 4.74
C LYS A 14 19.08 -8.39 5.09
N MET A 15 18.40 -9.40 4.53
CA MET A 15 16.99 -9.67 4.84
C MET A 15 16.78 -10.07 6.31
N VAL A 16 17.66 -10.90 6.88
CA VAL A 16 17.61 -11.30 8.29
C VAL A 16 17.82 -10.09 9.20
N ALA A 17 18.86 -9.30 8.95
CA ALA A 17 19.14 -8.09 9.74
C ALA A 17 17.96 -7.11 9.73
N LEU A 18 17.31 -6.93 8.57
CA LEU A 18 16.09 -6.12 8.48
C LEU A 18 14.93 -6.73 9.27
N ALA A 19 14.70 -8.04 9.16
CA ALA A 19 13.64 -8.72 9.91
C ALA A 19 13.84 -8.55 11.43
N GLU A 20 15.06 -8.65 11.91
CA GLU A 20 15.39 -8.52 13.34
C GLU A 20 15.27 -7.08 13.87
N SER A 21 15.43 -6.07 12.99
CA SER A 21 15.39 -4.65 13.37
C SER A 21 14.05 -4.14 13.94
N ASP A 22 12.93 -4.77 13.60
CA ASP A 22 11.59 -4.44 14.11
C ASP A 22 10.81 -5.74 14.33
N LYS A 23 10.37 -5.99 15.57
CA LYS A 23 9.54 -7.17 15.92
C LYS A 23 8.27 -7.27 15.07
N ARG A 24 7.79 -6.14 14.53
CA ARG A 24 6.61 -6.11 13.65
C ARG A 24 6.93 -6.56 12.23
N ILE A 25 8.17 -6.51 11.75
CA ILE A 25 8.51 -7.03 10.42
C ILE A 25 8.44 -8.55 10.47
N GLY A 26 7.40 -9.13 9.87
CA GLY A 26 7.17 -10.57 9.89
C GLY A 26 7.60 -11.26 8.60
N LEU A 27 7.41 -10.59 7.47
CA LEU A 27 7.72 -11.09 6.14
C LEU A 27 8.63 -10.11 5.41
N VAL A 28 9.66 -10.63 4.73
CA VAL A 28 10.61 -9.84 3.96
C VAL A 28 10.76 -10.43 2.56
N ASN A 29 10.65 -9.59 1.52
CA ASN A 29 11.16 -9.89 0.18
C ASN A 29 12.46 -9.12 -0.09
N PRO A 30 13.33 -9.65 -0.96
CA PRO A 30 14.37 -8.85 -1.60
C PRO A 30 13.79 -8.01 -2.75
N LYS A 31 14.58 -7.09 -3.27
CA LYS A 31 14.37 -6.52 -4.61
C LYS A 31 14.54 -7.61 -5.67
N SER A 32 13.73 -7.54 -6.73
CA SER A 32 13.75 -8.49 -7.85
C SER A 32 13.47 -7.83 -9.20
N GLU A 33 13.64 -6.51 -9.27
CA GLU A 33 13.51 -5.75 -10.50
C GLU A 33 14.69 -6.00 -11.45
N SER A 34 14.48 -5.75 -12.75
CA SER A 34 15.54 -5.91 -13.74
C SER A 34 16.72 -4.98 -13.42
N PRO A 35 17.97 -5.45 -13.52
CA PRO A 35 19.16 -4.64 -13.25
C PRO A 35 19.44 -3.60 -14.36
N GLY A 36 18.65 -3.61 -15.44
CA GLY A 36 18.89 -2.78 -16.62
C GLY A 36 20.16 -3.23 -17.33
N SER A 37 21.11 -2.31 -17.51
CA SER A 37 22.39 -2.57 -18.17
C SER A 37 23.49 -3.08 -17.22
N LEU A 38 23.24 -3.13 -15.91
CA LEU A 38 24.21 -3.58 -14.92
C LEU A 38 24.20 -5.09 -14.78
N SER A 39 25.33 -5.68 -14.41
CA SER A 39 25.36 -7.04 -13.89
C SER A 39 24.60 -7.15 -12.56
N LEU A 40 24.23 -8.37 -12.16
CA LEU A 40 23.49 -8.59 -10.90
C LEU A 40 24.28 -8.09 -9.68
N GLU A 41 25.60 -8.30 -9.66
CA GLU A 41 26.44 -7.89 -8.53
C GLU A 41 26.70 -6.38 -8.51
N GLU A 42 26.88 -5.73 -9.66
CA GLU A 42 26.95 -4.26 -9.73
C GLU A 42 25.66 -3.62 -9.23
N TYR A 43 24.51 -4.19 -9.63
CA TYR A 43 23.21 -3.71 -9.18
C TYR A 43 23.01 -3.91 -7.66
N SER A 44 23.39 -5.08 -7.14
CA SER A 44 23.42 -5.38 -5.69
C SER A 44 24.31 -4.39 -4.91
N CYS A 45 25.47 -4.02 -5.48
CA CYS A 45 26.37 -3.03 -4.92
C CYS A 45 25.69 -1.64 -4.83
N VAL A 46 25.03 -1.21 -5.91
CA VAL A 46 24.27 0.06 -5.92
C VAL A 46 23.16 0.07 -4.87
N LEU A 47 22.44 -1.06 -4.68
CA LEU A 47 21.38 -1.17 -3.69
C LEU A 47 21.89 -1.12 -2.24
N SER A 48 23.15 -1.50 -2.00
CA SER A 48 23.75 -1.55 -0.66
C SER A 48 23.82 -0.18 0.04
N ARG A 49 23.67 0.93 -0.70
CA ARG A 49 23.54 2.28 -0.13
C ARG A 49 22.24 2.48 0.68
N ASN A 50 21.23 1.64 0.47
CA ASN A 50 19.94 1.71 1.16
C ASN A 50 19.90 0.78 2.38
N LYS A 51 21.05 0.54 3.03
CA LYS A 51 21.18 -0.42 4.13
C LYS A 51 20.18 -0.11 5.25
N GLY A 52 19.40 -1.12 5.63
CA GLY A 52 18.36 -0.98 6.68
C GLY A 52 17.11 -0.20 6.24
N GLU A 53 17.07 0.31 5.02
CA GLU A 53 15.85 0.89 4.47
C GLU A 53 14.95 -0.17 3.87
N PHE A 54 13.64 0.06 3.94
CA PHE A 54 12.64 -0.84 3.40
C PHE A 54 11.47 -0.08 2.80
N LEU A 55 10.72 -0.77 1.96
CA LEU A 55 9.39 -0.36 1.50
C LEU A 55 8.36 -1.27 2.17
N GLU A 56 7.40 -0.72 2.92
CA GLU A 56 6.27 -1.52 3.37
C GLU A 56 5.42 -1.94 2.15
N THR A 57 5.04 -3.20 2.10
CA THR A 57 4.19 -3.77 1.06
C THR A 57 2.96 -4.38 1.69
N ASN A 58 1.90 -4.52 0.90
CA ASN A 58 0.75 -5.30 1.34
C ASN A 58 1.07 -6.80 1.29
N GLN A 59 1.80 -7.23 0.26
CA GLN A 59 2.17 -8.63 0.08
C GLN A 59 3.67 -8.83 -0.06
N CYS A 60 4.16 -9.94 0.47
CA CYS A 60 5.41 -10.53 0.06
C CYS A 60 5.14 -11.66 -0.94
N MET A 61 5.84 -11.64 -2.09
CA MET A 61 5.68 -12.63 -3.15
C MET A 61 6.46 -13.90 -2.83
N GLY A 62 5.88 -15.05 -3.17
CA GLY A 62 6.41 -16.38 -2.87
C GLY A 62 7.73 -16.76 -3.57
N PHE A 63 8.16 -16.01 -4.60
CA PHE A 63 9.40 -16.32 -5.34
C PHE A 63 10.63 -16.33 -4.43
N CYS A 64 10.70 -15.40 -3.48
CA CYS A 64 11.74 -15.36 -2.45
C CYS A 64 11.21 -14.57 -1.25
N MET A 65 10.76 -15.30 -0.23
CA MET A 65 10.14 -14.74 0.97
C MET A 65 10.82 -15.31 2.20
N LEU A 66 11.30 -14.42 3.08
CA LEU A 66 11.69 -14.75 4.44
C LEU A 66 10.49 -14.57 5.35
N ILE A 67 10.17 -15.59 6.14
CA ILE A 67 9.09 -15.58 7.13
C ILE A 67 9.73 -15.81 8.50
N LYS A 68 9.43 -14.93 9.47
CA LYS A 68 9.84 -15.18 10.86
C LYS A 68 9.12 -16.41 11.43
N ARG A 69 9.84 -17.22 12.21
CA ARG A 69 9.28 -18.42 12.86
C ARG A 69 8.04 -18.11 13.71
N GLU A 70 8.07 -17.04 14.50
CA GLU A 70 6.94 -16.60 15.32
C GLU A 70 5.68 -16.28 14.50
N VAL A 71 5.83 -15.85 13.24
CA VAL A 71 4.69 -15.60 12.35
C VAL A 71 4.07 -16.92 11.95
N LEU A 72 4.89 -17.89 11.54
CA LEU A 72 4.44 -19.24 11.18
C LEU A 72 3.69 -19.90 12.34
N GLU A 73 4.24 -19.83 13.55
CA GLU A 73 3.61 -20.35 14.77
C GLU A 73 2.28 -19.66 15.09
N ARG A 74 2.16 -18.38 14.75
CA ARG A 74 0.97 -17.57 15.06
C ARG A 74 -0.16 -17.70 14.04
N ILE A 75 0.14 -17.80 12.74
CA ILE A 75 -0.89 -17.80 11.68
C ILE A 75 -0.99 -19.12 10.91
N GLY A 76 -0.13 -20.10 11.21
CA GLY A 76 -0.05 -21.38 10.51
C GLY A 76 0.65 -21.26 9.15
N TYR A 77 0.43 -22.26 8.30
CA TYR A 77 1.08 -22.43 6.99
C TYR A 77 0.30 -21.73 5.85
N LEU A 78 0.77 -21.90 4.61
CA LEU A 78 0.02 -21.53 3.40
C LEU A 78 -1.31 -22.30 3.34
N ASP A 79 -2.35 -21.67 2.78
CA ASP A 79 -3.67 -22.27 2.68
C ASP A 79 -3.75 -23.14 1.41
N GLU A 80 -3.86 -24.46 1.60
CA GLU A 80 -3.81 -25.44 0.49
C GLU A 80 -4.99 -25.30 -0.49
N ILE A 81 -6.05 -24.57 -0.12
CA ILE A 81 -7.21 -24.32 -0.98
C ILE A 81 -6.82 -23.68 -2.33
N TYR A 82 -5.74 -22.90 -2.34
CA TYR A 82 -5.26 -22.20 -3.53
C TYR A 82 -4.59 -23.14 -4.53
N GLY A 83 -3.93 -24.21 -4.08
CA GLY A 83 -3.21 -25.13 -4.96
C GLY A 83 -2.32 -24.41 -5.99
N ILE A 84 -2.54 -24.70 -7.28
CA ILE A 84 -1.84 -24.04 -8.39
C ILE A 84 -2.62 -22.80 -8.85
N GLY A 85 -1.93 -21.68 -9.09
CA GLY A 85 -2.54 -20.46 -9.63
C GLY A 85 -2.20 -19.18 -8.87
N GLY A 86 -1.36 -19.26 -7.83
CA GLY A 86 -0.98 -18.13 -6.99
C GLY A 86 -2.07 -17.74 -5.98
N PHE A 87 -1.92 -16.58 -5.35
CA PHE A 87 -2.74 -16.05 -4.24
C PHE A 87 -2.54 -16.72 -2.87
N ASP A 88 -1.85 -17.85 -2.79
CA ASP A 88 -1.44 -18.47 -1.53
C ASP A 88 -0.50 -17.54 -0.72
N ASP A 89 0.49 -16.95 -1.38
CA ASP A 89 1.41 -15.96 -0.80
C ASP A 89 0.70 -14.64 -0.42
N THR A 90 -0.30 -14.26 -1.21
CA THR A 90 -1.11 -13.06 -1.03
C THR A 90 -2.05 -13.21 0.18
N ASP A 91 -2.71 -14.36 0.30
CA ASP A 91 -3.50 -14.72 1.49
C ASP A 91 -2.63 -14.80 2.74
N TYR A 92 -1.46 -15.44 2.65
CA TYR A 92 -0.53 -15.55 3.76
C TYR A 92 -0.08 -14.17 4.26
N SER A 93 0.28 -13.28 3.34
CA SER A 93 0.63 -11.89 3.64
C SER A 93 -0.53 -11.14 4.30
N LYS A 94 -1.76 -11.33 3.79
CA LYS A 94 -2.97 -10.70 4.35
C LYS A 94 -3.25 -11.20 5.77
N ARG A 95 -3.10 -12.50 6.04
CA ARG A 95 -3.19 -13.09 7.39
C ARG A 95 -2.11 -12.53 8.31
N ALA A 96 -0.87 -12.42 7.85
CA ALA A 96 0.21 -11.83 8.63
C ALA A 96 -0.08 -10.37 8.99
N ASN A 97 -0.57 -9.56 8.04
CA ASN A 97 -1.01 -8.19 8.33
C ASN A 97 -2.17 -8.15 9.32
N ALA A 98 -3.17 -9.02 9.17
CA ALA A 98 -4.29 -9.12 10.10
C ALA A 98 -3.81 -9.48 11.52
N ALA A 99 -2.79 -10.33 11.65
CA ALA A 99 -2.14 -10.67 12.93
C ALA A 99 -1.21 -9.58 13.49
N GLY A 100 -1.04 -8.45 12.78
CA GLY A 100 -0.28 -7.29 13.24
C GLY A 100 1.16 -7.21 12.77
N TYR A 101 1.58 -8.10 11.85
CA TYR A 101 2.89 -8.06 11.22
C TYR A 101 2.92 -7.18 9.97
N LYS A 102 4.10 -6.68 9.63
CA LYS A 102 4.41 -5.96 8.40
C LYS A 102 4.98 -6.92 7.38
N CYS A 103 4.60 -6.71 6.13
CA CYS A 103 5.27 -7.25 4.96
C CYS A 103 6.15 -6.11 4.41
N VAL A 104 7.42 -6.40 4.10
CA VAL A 104 8.35 -5.38 3.61
C VAL A 104 9.22 -5.91 2.47
N CYS A 105 9.70 -4.99 1.63
CA CYS A 105 10.77 -5.24 0.67
C CYS A 105 12.04 -4.55 1.15
N ALA A 106 13.10 -5.34 1.39
CA ALA A 106 14.43 -4.83 1.73
C ALA A 106 15.03 -4.09 0.54
N LYS A 107 15.40 -2.82 0.71
CA LYS A 107 15.90 -1.98 -0.40
C LYS A 107 17.37 -2.24 -0.74
N ASP A 108 18.09 -3.03 0.06
CA ASP A 108 19.51 -3.36 -0.06
C ASP A 108 19.79 -4.83 -0.40
N ALA A 109 18.79 -5.71 -0.27
CA ALA A 109 18.88 -7.12 -0.64
C ALA A 109 18.33 -7.33 -2.06
N TYR A 110 19.04 -8.14 -2.87
CA TYR A 110 18.67 -8.38 -4.26
C TYR A 110 18.68 -9.87 -4.58
N VAL A 111 17.62 -10.32 -5.24
CA VAL A 111 17.51 -11.65 -5.83
C VAL A 111 16.87 -11.48 -7.20
N TYR A 112 17.65 -11.75 -8.24
CA TYR A 112 17.15 -11.72 -9.60
C TYR A 112 16.17 -12.87 -9.79
N HIS A 113 14.99 -12.56 -10.31
CA HIS A 113 13.99 -13.55 -10.67
C HIS A 113 13.91 -13.58 -12.18
N GLU A 114 14.23 -14.72 -12.78
CA GLU A 114 14.25 -14.86 -14.25
C GLU A 114 12.87 -14.77 -14.90
N TRP A 115 11.80 -14.59 -14.10
CA TRP A 115 10.39 -14.44 -14.47
C TRP A 115 10.10 -15.11 -15.81
N HIS A 116 9.76 -16.41 -15.85
CA HIS A 116 9.08 -17.12 -16.95
C HIS A 116 9.41 -18.64 -17.05
N THR A 117 10.08 -19.25 -16.07
CA THR A 117 10.56 -20.64 -16.21
C THR A 117 9.63 -21.68 -15.56
N SER A 118 9.00 -21.35 -14.43
CA SER A 118 8.29 -22.33 -13.57
C SER A 118 6.81 -22.60 -13.93
N PHE A 119 6.16 -21.77 -14.76
CA PHE A 119 4.70 -21.86 -15.02
C PHE A 119 4.27 -21.95 -16.50
N LYS A 120 5.20 -22.25 -17.42
CA LYS A 120 4.90 -22.40 -18.87
C LYS A 120 4.18 -23.71 -19.25
N LYS A 121 3.90 -24.61 -18.30
CA LYS A 121 3.48 -26.00 -18.61
C LYS A 121 1.98 -26.30 -18.50
N THR A 122 1.12 -25.36 -18.11
CA THR A 122 -0.32 -25.63 -17.93
C THR A 122 -1.20 -24.73 -18.83
N GLY A 123 -1.92 -25.33 -19.78
CA GLY A 123 -2.85 -24.63 -20.68
C GLY A 123 -4.02 -23.90 -19.99
N ASN A 124 -4.30 -24.20 -18.71
CA ASN A 124 -5.41 -23.63 -17.93
C ASN A 124 -5.01 -22.51 -16.95
N ARG A 125 -3.85 -21.86 -17.14
CA ARG A 125 -3.29 -20.88 -16.18
C ARG A 125 -4.28 -19.77 -15.81
N GLU A 126 -4.89 -19.14 -16.81
CA GLU A 126 -5.79 -18.01 -16.57
C GLU A 126 -7.03 -18.42 -15.76
N MET A 127 -7.54 -19.63 -16.00
CA MET A 127 -8.66 -20.20 -15.24
C MET A 127 -8.29 -20.42 -13.77
N LEU A 128 -7.11 -21.00 -13.51
CA LEU A 128 -6.62 -21.24 -12.15
C LEU A 128 -6.39 -19.93 -11.38
N VAL A 129 -5.76 -18.93 -12.04
CA VAL A 129 -5.57 -17.61 -11.46
C VAL A 129 -6.92 -16.95 -11.14
N ARG A 130 -7.90 -17.02 -12.05
CA ARG A 130 -9.25 -16.48 -11.80
C ARG A 130 -9.99 -17.20 -10.68
N ARG A 131 -9.86 -18.52 -10.57
CA ARG A 131 -10.41 -19.31 -9.45
C ARG A 131 -9.82 -18.80 -8.13
N ASN A 132 -8.50 -18.69 -8.04
CA ASN A 132 -7.80 -18.29 -6.83
C ASN A 132 -8.05 -16.82 -6.47
N GLU A 133 -8.12 -15.94 -7.46
CA GLU A 133 -8.55 -14.56 -7.30
C GLU A 133 -9.95 -14.48 -6.68
N LYS A 134 -10.89 -15.31 -7.17
CA LYS A 134 -12.24 -15.38 -6.62
C LYS A 134 -12.22 -15.84 -5.16
N ILE A 135 -11.52 -16.94 -4.84
CA ILE A 135 -11.38 -17.45 -3.46
C ILE A 135 -10.85 -16.35 -2.54
N PHE A 136 -9.79 -15.66 -2.95
CA PHE A 136 -9.19 -14.58 -2.18
C PHE A 136 -10.16 -13.42 -1.94
N PHE A 137 -10.85 -12.94 -2.98
CA PHE A 137 -11.76 -11.80 -2.82
C PHE A 137 -13.10 -12.17 -2.17
N ASP A 138 -13.55 -13.43 -2.24
CA ASP A 138 -14.68 -13.91 -1.46
C ASP A 138 -14.32 -13.92 0.04
N LYS A 139 -13.08 -14.32 0.38
CA LYS A 139 -12.56 -14.37 1.77
C LYS A 139 -12.28 -12.98 2.36
N TRP A 140 -11.61 -12.09 1.62
CA TRP A 140 -11.08 -10.82 2.13
C TRP A 140 -11.82 -9.57 1.65
N GLY A 141 -12.63 -9.70 0.60
CA GLY A 141 -13.25 -8.58 -0.09
C GLY A 141 -12.27 -7.79 -0.96
N LYS A 142 -12.81 -7.05 -1.94
CA LYS A 142 -12.01 -6.19 -2.82
C LYS A 142 -11.46 -4.97 -2.07
N TYR A 143 -10.25 -4.57 -2.46
CA TYR A 143 -9.65 -3.30 -2.06
C TYR A 143 -10.36 -2.11 -2.69
N LEU A 144 -10.23 -0.94 -2.07
CA LEU A 144 -10.69 0.33 -2.63
C LEU A 144 -9.55 1.12 -3.27
N ARG A 145 -9.89 1.92 -4.27
CA ARG A 145 -9.09 3.04 -4.78
C ARG A 145 -9.63 4.32 -4.15
N VAL A 146 -8.84 4.91 -3.26
CA VAL A 146 -9.19 6.08 -2.48
C VAL A 146 -8.48 7.31 -3.04
N GLY A 147 -9.24 8.33 -3.38
CA GLY A 147 -8.71 9.68 -3.57
C GLY A 147 -8.84 10.47 -2.27
N TYR A 148 -7.77 11.09 -1.80
CA TYR A 148 -7.78 11.84 -0.55
C TYR A 148 -7.09 13.21 -0.72
N PRO A 149 -7.82 14.26 -1.13
CA PRO A 149 -7.30 15.61 -1.09
C PRO A 149 -7.11 16.10 0.36
N ILE A 150 -5.93 16.63 0.65
CA ILE A 150 -5.49 17.09 1.97
C ILE A 150 -5.09 18.56 1.85
N SER A 151 -5.95 19.44 2.37
CA SER A 151 -5.61 20.84 2.58
C SER A 151 -4.59 20.94 3.72
N TYR A 152 -3.47 21.63 3.49
CA TYR A 152 -2.49 21.82 4.56
C TYR A 152 -3.05 22.72 5.66
N LYS A 153 -3.12 22.15 6.87
CA LYS A 153 -3.41 22.85 8.12
C LYS A 153 -2.49 22.26 9.18
N LYS A 154 -1.63 23.08 9.78
CA LYS A 154 -0.52 22.67 10.66
C LYS A 154 -0.93 21.60 11.68
N ASP A 155 -2.08 21.78 12.32
CA ASP A 155 -2.52 20.90 13.42
C ASP A 155 -3.18 19.59 12.97
N THR A 156 -3.62 19.50 11.70
CA THR A 156 -4.40 18.34 11.22
C THR A 156 -3.78 17.61 10.04
N PHE A 157 -2.70 18.15 9.47
CA PHE A 157 -2.01 17.54 8.33
C PHE A 157 -1.51 16.12 8.64
N TYR A 158 -0.89 15.94 9.82
CA TYR A 158 -0.42 14.64 10.29
C TYR A 158 -1.53 13.59 10.41
N ILE A 159 -2.74 14.01 10.84
CA ILE A 159 -3.91 13.14 10.97
C ILE A 159 -4.28 12.58 9.59
N ASP A 160 -4.32 13.42 8.55
CA ASP A 160 -4.68 12.95 7.20
C ASP A 160 -3.60 12.06 6.58
N ILE A 161 -2.32 12.35 6.83
CA ILE A 161 -1.20 11.54 6.34
C ILE A 161 -1.22 10.15 6.99
N ASN A 162 -1.39 10.08 8.31
CA ASN A 162 -1.49 8.80 9.03
C ASN A 162 -2.75 8.03 8.64
N THR A 163 -3.87 8.71 8.41
CA THR A 163 -5.09 8.09 7.85
C THR A 163 -4.80 7.47 6.49
N SER A 164 -4.05 8.17 5.63
CA SER A 164 -3.69 7.68 4.29
C SER A 164 -2.80 6.43 4.35
N LEU A 165 -1.82 6.41 5.26
CA LEU A 165 -0.97 5.24 5.49
C LEU A 165 -1.76 4.06 6.08
N ALA A 166 -2.66 4.32 7.02
CA ALA A 166 -3.51 3.28 7.59
C ALA A 166 -4.46 2.65 6.55
N LEU A 167 -5.08 3.47 5.71
CA LEU A 167 -5.90 2.98 4.59
C LEU A 167 -5.07 2.09 3.65
N ALA A 168 -3.81 2.47 3.38
CA ALA A 168 -2.90 1.67 2.55
C ALA A 168 -2.53 0.33 3.20
N ARG A 169 -2.30 0.31 4.52
CA ARG A 169 -2.04 -0.89 5.33
C ARG A 169 -3.26 -1.80 5.47
N GLU A 170 -4.47 -1.27 5.31
CA GLU A 170 -5.71 -2.06 5.12
C GLU A 170 -5.92 -2.49 3.66
N TRP A 171 -4.85 -2.53 2.86
CA TRP A 171 -4.82 -3.01 1.48
C TRP A 171 -5.57 -2.15 0.45
N ASN A 172 -5.84 -0.89 0.76
CA ASN A 172 -6.42 0.04 -0.22
C ASN A 172 -5.33 0.77 -1.03
N TRP A 173 -5.66 1.14 -2.26
CA TRP A 173 -4.83 2.02 -3.07
C TRP A 173 -5.18 3.47 -2.77
N VAL A 174 -4.25 4.23 -2.20
CA VAL A 174 -4.50 5.58 -1.71
C VAL A 174 -3.71 6.60 -2.51
N HIS A 175 -4.41 7.57 -3.09
CA HIS A 175 -3.84 8.75 -3.73
C HIS A 175 -4.13 9.96 -2.88
N ALA A 176 -3.13 10.40 -2.09
CA ALA A 176 -3.24 11.59 -1.29
C ALA A 176 -2.72 12.81 -2.07
N TRP A 177 -3.60 13.79 -2.31
CA TRP A 177 -3.22 15.04 -2.97
C TRP A 177 -3.02 16.14 -1.95
N LEU A 178 -1.78 16.58 -1.79
CA LEU A 178 -1.37 17.47 -0.72
C LEU A 178 -1.32 18.90 -1.25
N ASN A 179 -1.92 19.84 -0.54
CA ASN A 179 -1.78 21.26 -0.84
C ASN A 179 -0.57 21.85 -0.08
N MET A 180 0.65 21.64 -0.58
CA MET A 180 1.86 22.11 0.09
C MET A 180 2.63 23.14 -0.74
N SER A 181 3.04 24.23 -0.08
CA SER A 181 3.87 25.29 -0.65
C SER A 181 5.37 24.98 -0.62
N ALA A 182 5.85 24.15 0.31
CA ALA A 182 7.25 23.72 0.40
C ALA A 182 7.50 22.41 -0.40
N PRO A 183 8.77 22.07 -0.69
CA PRO A 183 9.10 20.81 -1.36
C PRO A 183 8.60 19.60 -0.57
N LEU A 184 7.71 18.82 -1.17
CA LEU A 184 7.06 17.66 -0.53
C LEU A 184 8.05 16.70 0.14
N LYS A 185 9.22 16.50 -0.47
CA LYS A 185 10.23 15.55 0.05
C LYS A 185 10.87 16.01 1.36
N SER A 186 11.10 17.30 1.59
CA SER A 186 11.79 17.76 2.81
C SER A 186 10.87 17.66 4.03
N GLU A 187 9.61 18.06 3.90
CA GLU A 187 8.64 17.92 4.98
C GLU A 187 8.31 16.46 5.28
N LEU A 188 8.05 15.63 4.26
CA LEU A 188 7.76 14.20 4.52
C LEU A 188 8.94 13.48 5.20
N ARG A 189 10.18 13.86 4.88
CA ARG A 189 11.37 13.32 5.55
C ARG A 189 11.42 13.67 7.03
N SER A 190 11.04 14.88 7.42
CA SER A 190 11.01 15.25 8.84
C SER A 190 9.93 14.49 9.61
N LEU A 191 8.87 14.03 8.94
CA LEU A 191 7.83 13.19 9.55
C LEU A 191 8.25 11.74 9.79
N LYS A 192 9.38 11.30 9.20
CA LYS A 192 9.84 9.89 9.23
C LYS A 192 8.73 8.90 8.81
N LEU A 193 7.84 9.31 7.92
CA LEU A 193 6.72 8.50 7.49
C LEU A 193 7.22 7.24 6.77
N ALA A 194 6.69 6.07 7.15
CA ALA A 194 6.98 4.83 6.45
C ALA A 194 6.53 4.92 4.98
N GLU A 195 7.42 4.55 4.06
CA GLU A 195 7.04 4.37 2.66
C GLU A 195 6.20 3.11 2.52
N HIS A 196 5.09 3.21 1.77
CA HIS A 196 4.18 2.09 1.56
C HIS A 196 3.78 1.95 0.08
N GLN A 197 3.85 0.74 -0.47
CA GLN A 197 3.64 0.45 -1.89
C GLN A 197 2.32 0.98 -2.45
N SER A 198 1.24 0.88 -1.66
CA SER A 198 -0.11 1.30 -2.05
C SER A 198 -0.47 2.74 -1.68
N LEU A 199 0.46 3.53 -1.14
CA LEU A 199 0.27 4.96 -0.88
C LEU A 199 1.01 5.80 -1.93
N ARG A 200 0.32 6.78 -2.50
CA ARG A 200 0.90 7.80 -3.40
C ARG A 200 0.64 9.17 -2.82
N LEU A 201 1.72 9.84 -2.43
CA LEU A 201 1.68 11.23 -1.99
C LEU A 201 2.04 12.12 -3.19
N LEU A 202 1.14 13.02 -3.54
CA LEU A 202 1.24 13.87 -4.73
C LEU A 202 1.04 15.32 -4.33
N ASN A 203 1.97 16.20 -4.67
CA ASN A 203 1.79 17.63 -4.42
C ASN A 203 0.89 18.26 -5.50
N LEU A 204 -0.12 19.01 -5.08
CA LEU A 204 -0.91 19.92 -5.91
C LEU A 204 -0.75 21.33 -5.31
N PRO A 205 0.41 21.98 -5.55
CA PRO A 205 0.69 23.27 -4.93
C PRO A 205 -0.22 24.36 -5.49
N GLY A 206 -0.54 25.33 -4.65
CA GLY A 206 -1.28 26.52 -5.05
C GLY A 206 -1.96 27.19 -3.86
N ASN A 207 -2.63 28.31 -4.10
CA ASN A 207 -3.59 28.81 -3.13
C ASN A 207 -4.78 27.83 -3.00
N THR A 208 -5.61 28.01 -1.97
CA THR A 208 -6.76 27.14 -1.69
C THR A 208 -7.66 26.93 -2.91
N THR A 209 -7.95 27.99 -3.66
CA THR A 209 -8.80 27.93 -4.85
C THR A 209 -8.18 27.07 -5.95
N LEU A 210 -6.89 27.30 -6.27
CA LEU A 210 -6.16 26.51 -7.27
C LEU A 210 -6.07 25.03 -6.87
N PHE A 211 -5.87 24.75 -5.59
CA PHE A 211 -5.90 23.38 -5.08
C PHE A 211 -7.27 22.72 -5.32
N TYR A 212 -8.36 23.42 -5.01
CA TYR A 212 -9.72 22.88 -5.15
C TYR A 212 -10.05 22.55 -6.61
N PHE A 213 -9.78 23.48 -7.53
CA PHE A 213 -9.95 23.24 -8.95
C PHE A 213 -8.97 22.20 -9.50
N GLY A 214 -7.75 22.12 -8.95
CA GLY A 214 -6.78 21.08 -9.26
C GLY A 214 -7.30 19.68 -8.92
N VAL A 215 -7.90 19.51 -7.74
CA VAL A 215 -8.55 18.26 -7.33
C VAL A 215 -9.71 17.94 -8.27
N LEU A 216 -10.62 18.89 -8.53
CA LEU A 216 -11.74 18.69 -9.44
C LEU A 216 -11.29 18.26 -10.85
N SER A 217 -10.27 18.93 -11.39
CA SER A 217 -9.66 18.60 -12.69
C SER A 217 -9.08 17.18 -12.70
N LYS A 218 -8.43 16.73 -11.62
CA LYS A 218 -7.96 15.34 -11.50
C LYS A 218 -9.12 14.34 -11.52
N LEU A 219 -10.22 14.62 -10.82
CA LEU A 219 -11.39 13.73 -10.78
C LEU A 219 -12.05 13.60 -12.15
N ILE A 220 -12.32 14.72 -12.82
CA ILE A 220 -12.92 14.74 -14.16
C ILE A 220 -11.97 14.13 -15.19
N GLY A 221 -10.70 14.54 -15.18
CA GLY A 221 -9.71 14.10 -16.16
C GLY A 221 -9.43 12.60 -16.11
N ARG A 222 -9.56 11.94 -14.96
CA ARG A 222 -9.43 10.47 -14.88
C ARG A 222 -10.59 9.76 -15.55
N ARG A 223 -11.82 10.25 -15.36
CA ARG A 223 -13.02 9.74 -16.02
C ARG A 223 -12.91 9.87 -17.54
N LEU A 224 -12.57 11.07 -18.03
CA LEU A 224 -12.45 11.35 -19.46
C LEU A 224 -11.36 10.52 -20.15
N LYS A 225 -10.25 10.23 -19.46
CA LYS A 225 -9.13 9.46 -20.01
C LYS A 225 -9.30 7.94 -19.89
N GLY A 226 -10.49 7.45 -19.53
CA GLY A 226 -10.74 6.02 -19.31
C GLY A 226 -9.86 5.37 -18.25
N LYS A 227 -9.27 6.18 -17.35
CA LYS A 227 -8.41 5.66 -16.28
C LYS A 227 -9.29 5.04 -15.20
N LYS A 228 -8.76 4.02 -14.51
CA LYS A 228 -9.38 3.44 -13.30
C LYS A 228 -9.85 4.56 -12.36
N VAL A 229 -11.17 4.63 -12.17
CA VAL A 229 -11.83 5.62 -11.33
C VAL A 229 -11.56 5.28 -9.87
N PHE A 230 -11.63 6.28 -8.99
CA PHE A 230 -11.64 6.04 -7.55
C PHE A 230 -12.98 5.44 -7.14
N ASP A 231 -12.96 4.54 -6.16
CA ASP A 231 -14.17 3.99 -5.57
C ASP A 231 -14.77 4.97 -4.55
N VAL A 232 -13.93 5.81 -3.93
CA VAL A 232 -14.35 6.85 -2.99
C VAL A 232 -13.37 8.03 -2.97
N ILE A 233 -13.92 9.24 -2.78
CA ILE A 233 -13.15 10.44 -2.43
C ILE A 233 -13.41 10.78 -0.96
N LEU A 234 -12.35 10.75 -0.16
CA LEU A 234 -12.38 11.12 1.25
C LEU A 234 -11.94 12.57 1.41
N VAL A 235 -12.70 13.37 2.15
CA VAL A 235 -12.39 14.78 2.36
C VAL A 235 -12.56 15.15 3.82
N SER A 236 -11.49 15.68 4.43
CA SER A 236 -11.51 16.16 5.81
C SER A 236 -11.72 17.68 5.92
N ASP A 237 -11.46 18.42 4.84
CA ASP A 237 -11.71 19.86 4.77
C ASP A 237 -13.17 20.16 4.39
N LYS A 238 -13.92 20.74 5.33
CA LYS A 238 -15.34 21.08 5.16
C LYS A 238 -15.59 22.03 4.00
N ALA A 239 -14.68 22.98 3.73
CA ALA A 239 -14.84 23.92 2.63
C ALA A 239 -14.63 23.23 1.27
N LEU A 240 -13.61 22.37 1.17
CA LEU A 240 -13.38 21.55 -0.03
C LEU A 240 -14.53 20.56 -0.26
N PHE A 241 -15.05 19.94 0.79
CA PHE A 241 -16.18 19.00 0.67
C PHE A 241 -17.41 19.68 0.09
N ARG A 242 -17.77 20.88 0.58
CA ARG A 242 -18.87 21.68 0.03
C ARG A 242 -18.61 22.04 -1.44
N PHE A 243 -17.40 22.50 -1.76
CA PHE A 243 -17.02 22.84 -3.13
C PHE A 243 -17.18 21.64 -4.08
N LEU A 244 -16.62 20.48 -3.75
CA LEU A 244 -16.71 19.28 -4.58
C LEU A 244 -18.15 18.75 -4.68
N SER A 245 -18.96 18.91 -3.63
CA SER A 245 -20.36 18.50 -3.63
C SER A 245 -21.17 19.23 -4.70
N THR A 246 -20.90 20.52 -4.94
CA THR A 246 -21.51 21.30 -6.02
C THR A 246 -21.25 20.70 -7.41
N PHE A 247 -20.12 20.00 -7.58
CA PHE A 247 -19.69 19.41 -8.85
C PHE A 247 -19.79 17.88 -8.88
N LYS A 248 -20.47 17.24 -7.91
CA LYS A 248 -20.50 15.76 -7.76
C LYS A 248 -20.95 15.03 -9.03
N ARG A 249 -21.88 15.62 -9.78
CA ARG A 249 -22.38 15.08 -11.07
C ARG A 249 -21.29 14.94 -12.14
N LEU A 250 -20.24 15.74 -12.10
CA LEU A 250 -19.17 15.73 -13.11
C LEU A 250 -18.26 14.49 -13.01
N PHE A 251 -18.06 13.96 -11.80
CA PHE A 251 -17.17 12.82 -11.59
C PHE A 251 -17.89 11.53 -11.20
N SER A 252 -19.12 11.58 -10.67
CA SER A 252 -19.94 10.40 -10.36
C SER A 252 -19.26 9.40 -9.41
N ILE A 253 -18.47 9.90 -8.45
CA ILE A 253 -17.77 9.10 -7.43
C ILE A 253 -18.38 9.43 -6.06
N PRO A 254 -18.57 8.44 -5.18
CA PRO A 254 -18.82 8.65 -3.76
C PRO A 254 -17.90 9.72 -3.14
N LEU A 255 -18.49 10.73 -2.51
CA LEU A 255 -17.77 11.78 -1.77
C LEU A 255 -18.12 11.64 -0.29
N VAL A 256 -17.12 11.44 0.57
CA VAL A 256 -17.30 11.16 2.00
C VAL A 256 -16.57 12.19 2.83
N TYR A 257 -17.30 12.86 3.72
CA TYR A 257 -16.73 13.78 4.68
C TYR A 257 -16.18 13.02 5.90
N ILE A 258 -14.97 13.38 6.32
CA ILE A 258 -14.30 12.82 7.50
C ILE A 258 -14.21 13.92 8.57
N ASP A 259 -14.97 13.78 9.65
CA ASP A 259 -14.93 14.70 10.79
C ASP A 259 -13.74 14.42 11.70
N LYS A 260 -12.76 15.35 11.69
CA LYS A 260 -11.52 15.25 12.44
C LYS A 260 -11.68 15.31 13.96
N ASN A 261 -12.74 15.93 14.46
CA ASN A 261 -12.94 16.14 15.90
C ASN A 261 -13.42 14.89 16.62
N LYS A 262 -13.84 13.86 15.88
CA LYS A 262 -14.15 12.53 16.44
C LYS A 262 -12.89 11.67 16.62
N PHE A 263 -11.69 12.24 16.44
CA PHE A 263 -10.44 11.51 16.50
C PHE A 263 -9.55 11.98 17.65
N HIS A 264 -9.42 11.14 18.68
CA HIS A 264 -8.32 11.30 19.64
C HIS A 264 -6.99 11.01 18.95
N TYR A 265 -6.02 11.89 19.17
CA TYR A 265 -4.64 11.84 18.68
C TYR A 265 -3.84 10.82 19.50
N CYS A 266 -3.14 9.90 18.84
CA CYS A 266 -2.09 9.09 19.46
C CYS A 266 -0.78 9.33 18.70
N LYS A 267 0.31 9.60 19.42
CA LYS A 267 1.63 9.73 18.80
C LYS A 267 2.10 8.34 18.38
N GLU A 268 2.81 8.28 17.26
CA GLU A 268 3.35 7.04 16.74
C GLU A 268 4.29 6.40 17.79
N GLY A 269 3.83 5.32 18.43
CA GLY A 269 4.56 4.63 19.51
C GLY A 269 3.72 4.10 20.67
N GLU A 270 2.52 4.65 20.90
CA GLU A 270 1.61 4.19 21.98
C GLU A 270 0.41 3.44 21.37
N ASN A 271 0.28 2.12 21.62
CA ASN A 271 -0.90 1.25 21.36
C ASN A 271 -1.90 1.67 20.25
N ASP A 272 -1.38 2.09 19.10
CA ASP A 272 -2.09 2.77 17.99
C ASP A 272 -2.68 1.80 16.94
N LYS A 273 -2.77 0.50 17.28
CA LYS A 273 -3.00 -0.58 16.30
C LYS A 273 -4.46 -0.71 15.83
N ASP A 274 -5.42 -0.38 16.69
CA ASP A 274 -6.82 -0.69 16.44
C ASP A 274 -7.60 0.50 15.86
N ILE A 275 -7.36 1.72 16.33
CA ILE A 275 -8.17 2.89 15.95
C ILE A 275 -8.09 3.20 14.44
N TRP A 276 -6.89 3.16 13.85
CA TRP A 276 -6.73 3.49 12.44
C TRP A 276 -7.17 2.37 11.50
N ARG A 277 -6.99 1.11 11.91
CA ARG A 277 -7.47 -0.06 11.17
C ARG A 277 -8.99 -0.15 11.21
N GLU A 278 -9.60 0.06 12.37
CA GLU A 278 -11.05 0.15 12.53
C GLU A 278 -11.64 1.27 11.68
N ARG A 279 -10.98 2.44 11.61
CA ARG A 279 -11.42 3.54 10.72
C ARG A 279 -11.37 3.16 9.25
N ALA A 280 -10.26 2.58 8.80
CA ALA A 280 -10.12 2.15 7.42
C ALA A 280 -11.12 1.04 7.06
N ARG A 281 -11.38 0.11 7.99
CA ARG A 281 -12.46 -0.89 7.86
C ARG A 281 -13.85 -0.26 7.84
N GLY A 282 -14.12 0.69 8.74
CA GLY A 282 -15.38 1.43 8.79
C GLY A 282 -15.64 2.25 7.52
N ILE A 283 -14.62 2.90 6.97
CA ILE A 283 -14.69 3.58 5.67
C ILE A 283 -14.96 2.56 4.56
N ALA A 284 -14.25 1.44 4.56
CA ALA A 284 -14.44 0.41 3.54
C ALA A 284 -15.84 -0.22 3.60
N GLU A 285 -16.35 -0.52 4.79
CA GLU A 285 -17.71 -1.01 5.00
C GLU A 285 -18.77 0.03 4.63
N PHE A 286 -18.55 1.30 4.98
CA PHE A 286 -19.46 2.40 4.61
C PHE A 286 -19.58 2.54 3.10
N VAL A 287 -18.46 2.50 2.38
CA VAL A 287 -18.41 2.54 0.91
C VAL A 287 -19.07 1.30 0.30
N LYS A 288 -18.79 0.10 0.84
CA LYS A 288 -19.39 -1.17 0.37
C LYS A 288 -20.90 -1.23 0.59
N LYS A 289 -21.45 -0.56 1.62
CA LYS A 289 -22.89 -0.48 1.90
C LYS A 289 -23.64 0.49 1.00
N GLY A 290 -22.99 1.15 0.03
CA GLY A 290 -23.64 2.05 -0.94
C GLY A 290 -24.24 3.32 -0.33
N LYS A 291 -23.96 3.63 0.94
CA LYS A 291 -24.50 4.80 1.66
C LYS A 291 -23.74 6.10 1.37
N ALA A 292 -23.05 6.16 0.25
CA ALA A 292 -22.45 7.41 -0.23
C ALA A 292 -23.53 8.27 -0.91
N THR A 293 -24.36 8.91 -0.09
CA THR A 293 -25.33 9.94 -0.52
C THR A 293 -24.68 10.97 -1.41
#